data_AF-A0A8J4P8T5-F1
#
_entry.id   AF-A0A8J4P8T5-F1
#
_cell.length_a   1.000
_cell.length_b   1.000
_cell.length_c   1.000
_cell.angle_alpha   90.00
_cell.angle_beta   90.00
_cell.angle_gamma   90.00
#
_symmetry.space_group_name_H-M   'P 1'
#
loop_
_entity.id
_entity.type
_entity.pdbx_description
1 polymer ?
#
loop_
_entity_poly.entity_id
_entity_poly.type
_entity_poly.pdbx_seq_one_letter_code
_entity_poly.pdbx_strand_id
1 'polypeptide(L)'
;EIISGNCVVIFSKTTCFYCKMAKKLFEGMNVNYTAVELDVNTNGSRFQDILEQMTGGRTVPRVFVNGTFLGGATDTQRLHEEGKLLPLVHQCQ
;
A
#
# COMPACT_ATOMS: atom_id res chain seq x y z
N GLU A 1 8.00 11.62 -0.80
CA GLU A 1 8.48 11.49 0.59
C GLU A 1 7.92 10.26 1.28
N ILE A 2 6.60 10.14 1.55
CA ILE A 2 6.06 8.94 2.24
C ILE A 2 6.43 7.64 1.51
N ILE A 3 6.18 7.57 0.21
CA ILE A 3 6.46 6.38 -0.63
C ILE A 3 7.96 6.06 -0.71
N SER A 4 8.82 7.09 -0.77
CA SER A 4 10.27 6.92 -0.92
C SER A 4 11.00 6.73 0.42
N GLY A 5 10.39 7.13 1.54
CA GLY A 5 10.98 7.05 2.88
C GLY A 5 10.52 5.86 3.72
N ASN A 6 9.68 4.98 3.15
CA ASN A 6 9.20 3.77 3.83
C ASN A 6 9.24 2.60 2.85
N CYS A 7 9.68 1.43 3.33
CA CYS A 7 9.75 0.22 2.52
C CYS A 7 8.36 -0.18 1.99
N VAL A 8 7.36 -0.29 2.87
CA VAL A 8 5.99 -0.63 2.51
C VAL A 8 5.07 0.52 2.91
N VAL A 9 4.28 1.02 1.95
CA VAL A 9 3.26 2.05 2.19
C VAL A 9 1.92 1.57 1.71
N ILE A 10 0.91 1.70 2.58
CA ILE A 10 -0.47 1.34 2.28
C ILE A 10 -1.33 2.59 2.46
N PHE A 11 -1.73 3.21 1.36
CA PHE A 11 -2.79 4.22 1.41
C PHE A 11 -4.13 3.51 1.61
N SER A 12 -4.85 3.88 2.66
CA SER A 12 -5.91 3.09 3.28
C SER A 12 -7.10 3.96 3.68
N LYS A 13 -8.19 3.31 4.09
CA LYS A 13 -9.22 3.91 4.93
C LYS A 13 -9.53 2.97 6.10
N THR A 14 -9.87 3.52 7.27
CA THR A 14 -10.10 2.70 8.49
C THR A 14 -11.24 1.69 8.33
N THR A 15 -12.26 2.04 7.54
CA THR A 15 -13.46 1.23 7.27
C THR A 15 -13.32 0.26 6.09
N CYS A 16 -12.22 0.32 5.35
CA CYS A 16 -12.02 -0.44 4.11
C CYS A 16 -11.58 -1.89 4.38
N PHE A 17 -12.41 -2.86 3.97
CA PHE A 17 -12.12 -4.28 4.14
C PHE A 17 -10.85 -4.73 3.40
N TYR A 18 -10.72 -4.38 2.12
CA TYR A 18 -9.52 -4.71 1.32
C TYR A 18 -8.23 -4.12 1.89
N CYS A 19 -8.32 -2.94 2.52
CA CYS A 19 -7.19 -2.31 3.18
C CYS A 19 -6.74 -3.12 4.40
N LYS A 20 -7.69 -3.66 5.18
CA LYS A 20 -7.40 -4.59 6.28
C LYS A 20 -6.77 -5.89 5.77
N MET A 21 -7.21 -6.40 4.61
CA MET A 21 -6.59 -7.59 4.00
C MET A 21 -5.12 -7.34 3.64
N ALA A 22 -4.83 -6.23 2.95
CA ALA A 22 -3.46 -5.88 2.59
C ALA A 22 -2.55 -5.74 3.81
N LYS A 23 -3.01 -5.05 4.86
CA LYS A 23 -2.29 -4.92 6.13
C LYS A 23 -1.99 -6.27 6.77
N LYS A 24 -3.03 -7.11 6.93
CA LYS A 24 -2.89 -8.46 7.51
C LYS A 24 -1.90 -9.33 6.75
N LEU A 25 -1.81 -9.18 5.43
CA LEU A 25 -0.82 -9.91 4.65
C LEU A 25 0.61 -9.52 5.05
N PHE A 26 0.93 -8.22 5.15
CA PHE A 26 2.25 -7.80 5.61
C PHE A 26 2.51 -8.16 7.08
N GLU A 27 1.51 -8.07 7.95
CA GLU A 27 1.58 -8.54 9.34
C GLU A 27 1.91 -10.04 9.40
N GLY A 28 1.23 -10.85 8.58
CA GLY A 28 1.46 -12.30 8.50
C GLY A 28 2.84 -12.67 7.95
N MET A 29 3.45 -11.81 7.13
CA MET A 29 4.84 -11.95 6.68
C MET A 29 5.86 -11.39 7.67
N ASN A 30 5.43 -10.83 8.81
CA ASN A 30 6.29 -10.10 9.75
C ASN A 30 7.07 -8.94 9.10
N VAL A 31 6.41 -8.23 8.17
CA VAL A 31 6.96 -7.06 7.46
C VAL A 31 6.24 -5.80 7.97
N ASN A 32 7.02 -4.84 8.46
CA ASN A 32 6.50 -3.54 8.88
C ASN A 32 5.97 -2.73 7.69
N TYR A 33 4.89 -1.98 7.90
CA TYR A 33 4.31 -1.10 6.91
C TYR A 33 3.88 0.24 7.50
N THR A 34 3.84 1.27 6.65
CA THR A 34 3.29 2.58 6.98
C THR A 34 1.91 2.71 6.35
N ALA A 35 0.86 2.78 7.16
CA ALA A 35 -0.50 3.03 6.69
C ALA A 35 -0.84 4.53 6.74
N VAL A 36 -1.39 5.06 5.64
CA VAL A 36 -1.92 6.41 5.57
C VAL A 36 -3.43 6.33 5.46
N GLU A 37 -4.14 6.59 6.56
CA GLU A 37 -5.60 6.51 6.62
C GLU A 37 -6.25 7.79 6.07
N LEU A 38 -6.74 7.71 4.84
CA LEU A 38 -7.23 8.88 4.09
C LEU A 38 -8.57 9.41 4.60
N ASP A 39 -9.37 8.61 5.28
CA ASP A 39 -10.67 9.01 5.83
C ASP A 39 -10.56 9.84 7.11
N VAL A 40 -9.44 9.75 7.83
CA VAL A 40 -9.18 10.54 9.05
C VAL A 40 -8.10 11.60 8.85
N ASN A 41 -7.47 11.64 7.68
CA ASN A 41 -6.48 12.65 7.31
C ASN A 41 -7.18 13.87 6.71
N THR A 42 -6.89 15.07 7.22
CA THR A 42 -7.45 16.33 6.72
C THR A 42 -7.12 16.58 5.24
N ASN A 43 -6.00 16.06 4.75
CA ASN A 43 -5.58 16.11 3.35
C ASN A 43 -5.98 14.86 2.55
N GLY A 44 -6.85 14.00 3.09
CA GLY A 44 -7.23 12.71 2.50
C GLY A 44 -7.67 12.79 1.04
N SER A 45 -8.55 13.76 0.71
CA SER A 45 -8.99 13.97 -0.68
C SER A 45 -7.84 14.33 -1.61
N ARG A 46 -6.93 15.21 -1.17
CA ARG A 46 -5.76 15.62 -1.95
C ARG A 46 -4.81 14.44 -2.19
N PHE A 47 -4.63 13.56 -1.20
CA PHE A 47 -3.90 12.31 -1.40
C PHE A 47 -4.58 11.45 -2.46
N GLN A 48 -5.91 11.31 -2.44
CA GLN A 48 -6.63 10.55 -3.47
C GLN A 48 -6.43 11.13 -4.88
N ASP A 49 -6.42 12.46 -5.02
CA ASP A 49 -6.16 13.12 -6.32
C ASP A 49 -4.72 12.85 -6.82
N ILE A 50 -3.73 12.93 -5.93
CA ILE A 50 -2.33 12.61 -6.26
C ILE A 50 -2.18 11.13 -6.62
N LEU A 51 -2.80 10.23 -5.86
CA LEU A 51 -2.78 8.80 -6.14
C LEU A 51 -3.45 8.47 -7.48
N GLU A 52 -4.50 9.20 -7.85
CA GLU A 52 -5.13 9.06 -9.16
C GLU A 52 -4.17 9.41 -10.29
N GLN A 53 -3.42 10.50 -10.17
CA GLN A 53 -2.40 10.89 -11.14
C GLN A 53 -1.24 9.88 -11.21
N MET A 54 -0.81 9.35 -10.06
CA MET A 54 0.34 8.43 -10.00
C MET A 54 0.00 6.99 -10.41
N THR A 55 -1.22 6.54 -10.12
CA THR A 55 -1.60 5.11 -10.17
C THR A 55 -2.83 4.82 -11.01
N GLY A 56 -3.42 5.84 -11.64
CA GLY A 56 -4.61 5.73 -12.46
C GLY A 56 -5.91 5.53 -11.68
N GLY A 57 -5.93 5.77 -10.36
CA GLY A 57 -7.21 5.83 -9.64
C GLY A 57 -7.15 6.24 -8.17
N ARG A 58 -8.32 6.60 -7.64
CA ARG A 58 -8.52 7.17 -6.30
C ARG A 58 -8.82 6.13 -5.21
N THR A 59 -9.12 4.91 -5.62
CA THR A 59 -9.61 3.84 -4.73
C THR A 59 -8.51 3.35 -3.81
N VAL A 60 -8.89 2.88 -2.62
CA VAL A 60 -7.99 2.26 -1.65
C VAL A 60 -8.26 0.75 -1.55
N PRO A 61 -7.27 -0.08 -1.19
CA PRO A 61 -5.90 0.31 -0.89
C PRO A 61 -5.07 0.62 -2.14
N ARG A 62 -4.07 1.50 -1.99
CA ARG A 62 -2.96 1.64 -2.95
C ARG A 62 -1.69 1.24 -2.23
N VAL A 63 -1.07 0.15 -2.68
CA VAL A 63 0.10 -0.47 -2.03
C VAL A 63 1.35 -0.14 -2.82
N PHE A 64 2.37 0.34 -2.11
CA PHE A 64 3.70 0.59 -2.65
C PHE A 64 4.72 -0.22 -1.85
N VAL A 65 5.70 -0.80 -2.55
CA VAL A 65 6.85 -1.48 -1.95
C VAL A 65 8.12 -0.99 -2.63
N ASN A 66 9.10 -0.57 -1.83
CA ASN A 66 10.36 0.03 -2.30
C ASN A 66 10.13 1.13 -3.34
N GLY A 67 9.21 2.04 -3.06
CA GLY A 67 8.81 3.11 -3.98
C GLY A 67 7.97 2.69 -5.20
N THR A 68 7.82 1.40 -5.47
CA THR A 68 7.11 0.87 -6.65
C THR A 68 5.64 0.62 -6.32
N PHE A 69 4.74 1.08 -7.19
CA PHE A 69 3.30 0.81 -7.06
C PHE A 69 2.98 -0.64 -7.45
N LEU A 70 2.33 -1.38 -6.55
CA LEU A 70 1.96 -2.79 -6.79
C LEU A 70 0.52 -2.98 -7.23
N GLY A 71 -0.37 -2.03 -6.92
CA GLY A 71 -1.81 -2.19 -7.13
C GLY A 71 -2.60 -2.12 -5.83
N GLY A 72 -3.71 -2.86 -5.80
CA GLY A 72 -4.59 -2.99 -4.63
C GLY A 72 -4.28 -4.22 -3.78
N ALA A 73 -5.24 -4.62 -2.95
CA ALA A 73 -5.10 -5.78 -2.07
C ALA A 73 -4.94 -7.08 -2.88
N THR A 74 -5.74 -7.26 -3.93
CA THR A 74 -5.71 -8.46 -4.77
C THR A 74 -4.40 -8.59 -5.53
N ASP A 75 -3.86 -7.50 -6.08
CA ASP A 75 -2.56 -7.51 -6.76
C ASP A 75 -1.43 -7.87 -5.79
N THR A 76 -1.48 -7.30 -4.58
CA THR A 76 -0.50 -7.58 -3.53
C THR A 76 -0.56 -9.05 -3.08
N GLN A 77 -1.77 -9.57 -2.86
CA GLN A 77 -2.00 -10.99 -2.53
C GLN A 77 -1.46 -11.91 -3.63
N ARG A 78 -1.78 -11.60 -4.90
CA ARG A 78 -1.29 -12.37 -6.05
C ARG A 78 0.24 -12.39 -6.11
N LEU A 79 0.90 -11.26 -5.92
CA LEU A 79 2.38 -11.21 -5.89
C LEU A 79 2.97 -12.01 -4.73
N HIS A 80 2.29 -12.07 -3.59
CA HIS A 80 2.71 -12.91 -2.47
C HIS A 80 2.58 -14.40 -2.81
N GLU A 81 1.44 -14.82 -3.36
CA GLU A 81 1.19 -16.20 -3.79
C GLU A 81 2.15 -16.65 -4.90
N GLU A 82 2.52 -15.74 -5.80
CA GLU A 82 3.54 -15.98 -6.83
C GLU A 82 4.98 -15.98 -6.28
N GLY A 83 5.19 -15.72 -4.98
CA GLY A 83 6.51 -15.64 -4.35
C GLY A 83 7.33 -14.40 -4.75
N LYS A 84 6.71 -13.42 -5.41
CA LYS A 84 7.37 -12.23 -5.97
C LYS A 84 7.37 -11.03 -5.02
N LEU A 85 6.50 -11.02 -4.02
CA LEU A 85 6.39 -9.89 -3.09
C LEU A 85 7.60 -9.78 -2.15
N LEU A 86 8.02 -10.89 -1.53
CA LEU A 86 9.10 -10.88 -0.55
C LEU A 86 10.45 -10.42 -1.16
N PRO A 87 10.84 -10.83 -2.38
CA PRO A 87 12.00 -10.27 -3.06
C PRO A 87 11.97 -8.74 -3.21
N LEU A 88 10.80 -8.13 -3.44
CA LEU A 88 10.68 -6.67 -3.52
C LEU A 88 10.89 -6.00 -2.16
N VAL A 89 10.38 -6.62 -1.09
CA VAL A 89 10.60 -6.15 0.29
C VAL A 89 12.08 -6.21 0.66
N HIS A 90 12.79 -7.27 0.27
CA HIS A 90 14.24 -7.42 0.53
C HIS A 90 15.11 -6.39 -0.21
N GLN A 91 14.57 -5.68 -1.20
CA GLN A 91 15.28 -4.62 -1.92
C GLN A 91 15.13 -3.24 -1.26
N CYS A 92 14.32 -3.14 -0.21
CA CYS A 92 14.25 -1.93 0.59
C CYS A 92 15.59 -1.68 1.27
N GLN A 93 16.19 -0.53 0.97
CA GLN A 93 17.44 -0.06 1.57
C GLN A 93 17.21 0.54 2.96
#